data_AF-A0A246KTM6-F1
#
_entry.id   AF-A0A246KTM6-F1
#
_cell.length_a   1.000
_cell.length_b   1.000
_cell.length_c   1.000
_cell.angle_alpha   90.00
_cell.angle_beta   90.00
_cell.angle_gamma   90.00
#
_symmetry.space_group_name_H-M   'P 1'
#
loop_
_entity.id
_entity.type
_entity.pdbx_description
1 polymer ?
#
loop_
_entity_poly.entity_id
_entity_poly.type
_entity_poly.pdbx_seq_one_letter_code
_entity_poly.pdbx_strand_id
1 'polypeptide(L)'
;MLNAVIMTALAAGSPTYADCLLGNIQPGLSDPAVQLIQQACAAKHPESFAAAMELERRFSEQRQADFAAVQAQAARSANAAATAAQQAADVAAAKAKAAGTQ
;
A
#
# COMPACT_ATOMS: atom_id res chain seq x y z
N MET A 1 18.09 -16.41 29.92
CA MET A 1 16.65 -16.71 29.73
C MET A 1 16.14 -16.08 28.42
N LEU A 2 16.78 -16.40 27.28
CA LEU A 2 16.46 -15.82 25.97
C LEU A 2 15.80 -16.83 25.00
N ASN A 3 15.66 -18.09 25.42
CA ASN A 3 15.16 -19.18 24.57
C ASN A 3 13.64 -19.43 24.69
N ALA A 4 12.95 -18.76 25.62
CA ALA A 4 11.51 -18.98 25.82
C ALA A 4 10.63 -18.15 24.87
N VAL A 5 11.14 -17.04 24.33
CA VAL A 5 10.35 -16.12 23.48
C VAL A 5 10.29 -16.59 22.02
N ILE A 6 11.20 -17.46 21.59
CA ILE A 6 11.21 -18.01 20.22
C ILE A 6 10.28 -19.23 20.09
N MET A 7 9.91 -19.87 21.19
CA MET A 7 9.08 -21.09 21.19
C MET A 7 7.59 -20.84 20.91
N THR A 8 7.12 -19.59 20.89
CA THR A 8 5.73 -19.28 20.50
C THR A 8 5.54 -19.08 18.98
N ALA A 9 6.62 -19.07 18.19
CA ALA A 9 6.54 -18.92 16.74
C ALA A 9 6.41 -20.26 15.98
N LEU A 10 6.50 -21.39 16.68
CA LEU A 10 6.50 -22.73 16.08
C LEU A 10 5.28 -23.57 16.50
N ALA A 11 4.11 -22.95 16.64
CA ALA A 11 2.84 -23.67 16.48
C ALA A 11 2.60 -23.96 14.98
N ALA A 12 3.58 -24.58 14.34
CA ALA A 12 3.43 -25.23 13.05
C ALA A 12 2.79 -26.60 13.31
N GLY A 13 1.53 -26.77 12.94
CA GLY A 13 0.87 -28.06 13.09
C GLY A 13 -0.63 -28.08 12.81
N SER A 14 -1.20 -27.01 12.26
CA SER A 14 -2.58 -27.03 11.78
C SER A 14 -2.60 -26.44 10.37
N PRO A 15 -3.17 -27.13 9.37
CA PRO A 15 -3.30 -26.58 8.03
C PRO A 15 -4.01 -25.23 8.11
N THR A 16 -3.41 -24.20 7.51
CA THR A 16 -3.94 -22.83 7.51
C THR A 16 -4.73 -22.54 6.24
N TYR A 17 -5.44 -21.41 6.23
CA TYR A 17 -6.08 -20.90 5.02
C TYR A 17 -5.07 -20.78 3.86
N ALA A 18 -3.87 -20.26 4.14
CA ALA A 18 -2.82 -20.09 3.15
C ALA A 18 -2.29 -21.43 2.60
N ASP A 19 -2.06 -22.42 3.47
CA ASP A 19 -1.62 -23.75 3.03
C ASP A 19 -2.67 -24.44 2.16
N CYS A 20 -3.95 -24.27 2.50
CA CYS A 20 -5.07 -24.77 1.69
C CYS A 20 -5.09 -24.15 0.29
N LEU A 21 -4.87 -22.83 0.18
CA LEU A 21 -4.79 -22.16 -1.12
C LEU A 21 -3.60 -22.64 -1.93
N LEU A 22 -2.41 -22.67 -1.34
CA LEU A 22 -1.18 -23.08 -2.02
C LEU A 22 -1.24 -24.52 -2.54
N GLY A 23 -1.95 -25.40 -1.84
CA GLY A 23 -2.16 -26.79 -2.27
C GLY A 23 -3.19 -26.98 -3.38
N ASN A 24 -4.08 -26.01 -3.63
CA ASN A 24 -5.23 -26.18 -4.54
C ASN A 24 -5.28 -25.20 -5.71
N ILE A 25 -4.69 -24.01 -5.57
CA ILE A 25 -4.63 -23.04 -6.67
C ILE A 25 -3.44 -23.38 -7.56
N GLN A 26 -3.74 -23.71 -8.82
CA GLN A 26 -2.76 -24.00 -9.86
C GLN A 26 -2.86 -22.96 -10.99
N PRO A 27 -1.76 -22.70 -11.71
CA PRO A 27 -1.81 -21.92 -12.94
C PRO A 27 -2.82 -22.50 -13.94
N GLY A 28 -3.55 -21.64 -14.64
CA GLY A 28 -4.54 -22.05 -15.63
C GLY A 28 -5.94 -22.33 -15.10
N LEU A 29 -6.17 -22.18 -13.79
CA LEU A 29 -7.53 -22.12 -13.25
C LEU A 29 -8.24 -20.84 -13.70
N SER A 30 -9.53 -20.96 -13.99
CA SER A 30 -10.38 -19.80 -14.24
C SER A 30 -10.69 -19.06 -12.93
N ASP A 31 -10.96 -17.76 -13.02
CA ASP A 31 -11.30 -16.95 -11.83
C ASP A 31 -12.44 -17.54 -10.99
N PRO A 32 -13.54 -18.09 -11.59
CA PRO A 32 -14.58 -18.75 -10.81
C PRO A 32 -14.07 -19.98 -10.05
N ALA A 33 -13.17 -20.78 -10.64
CA ALA A 33 -12.61 -21.94 -9.98
C ALA A 33 -11.71 -21.55 -8.79
N VAL A 34 -10.91 -20.50 -8.96
CA VAL A 34 -10.11 -19.92 -7.87
C VAL A 34 -11.02 -19.43 -6.74
N GLN A 35 -12.11 -18.73 -7.06
CA GLN A 35 -13.05 -18.22 -6.06
C GLN A 35 -13.72 -19.34 -5.26
N LEU A 36 -14.11 -20.45 -5.92
CA LEU A 36 -14.67 -21.61 -5.23
C LEU A 36 -13.67 -22.25 -4.26
N ILE A 37 -12.40 -22.37 -4.67
CA ILE A 37 -11.32 -22.88 -3.81
C ILE A 37 -11.12 -21.97 -2.60
N GLN A 38 -11.11 -20.65 -2.80
CA GLN A 38 -10.99 -19.68 -1.71
C GLN A 38 -12.14 -19.83 -0.71
N GLN A 39 -13.39 -19.92 -1.18
CA GLN A 39 -14.55 -20.11 -0.31
C GLN A 39 -14.47 -21.43 0.48
N ALA A 40 -14.07 -22.53 -0.18
CA ALA A 40 -13.91 -23.82 0.47
C ALA A 40 -12.81 -23.79 1.55
N CYS A 41 -11.65 -23.18 1.25
CA CYS A 41 -10.56 -23.03 2.21
C CYS A 41 -10.93 -22.10 3.36
N ALA A 42 -11.66 -21.01 3.12
CA ALA A 42 -12.14 -20.11 4.15
C ALA A 42 -13.12 -20.80 5.10
N ALA A 43 -14.07 -21.58 4.55
CA ALA A 43 -15.01 -22.36 5.36
C ALA A 43 -14.32 -23.44 6.21
N LYS A 44 -13.25 -24.05 5.70
CA LYS A 44 -12.47 -25.07 6.41
C LYS A 44 -11.55 -24.48 7.49
N HIS A 45 -11.07 -23.25 7.30
CA HIS A 45 -10.09 -22.60 8.16
C HIS A 45 -10.51 -21.17 8.57
N PRO A 46 -11.65 -20.99 9.27
CA PRO A 46 -12.26 -19.67 9.49
C PRO A 46 -11.38 -18.71 10.30
N GLU A 47 -10.72 -19.18 11.37
CA GLU A 47 -9.86 -18.34 12.21
C GLU A 47 -8.60 -17.88 11.46
N SER A 48 -7.96 -18.80 10.75
CA SER A 48 -6.79 -18.47 9.92
C SER A 48 -7.15 -17.56 8.75
N PHE A 49 -8.35 -17.72 8.20
CA PHE A 49 -8.89 -16.82 7.18
C PHE A 49 -9.11 -15.41 7.74
N ALA A 50 -9.76 -15.29 8.91
CA ALA A 50 -9.97 -13.99 9.56
C ALA A 50 -8.64 -13.28 9.88
N ALA A 51 -7.63 -14.02 10.36
CA ALA A 51 -6.29 -13.49 10.58
C ALA A 51 -5.63 -13.01 9.28
N ALA A 52 -5.79 -13.75 8.17
CA ALA A 52 -5.28 -13.35 6.87
C ALA A 52 -5.96 -12.07 6.35
N MET A 53 -7.29 -11.96 6.49
CA MET A 53 -8.05 -10.77 6.09
C MET A 53 -7.67 -9.53 6.89
N GLU A 54 -7.45 -9.68 8.20
CA GLU A 54 -6.99 -8.58 9.05
C GLU A 54 -5.58 -8.11 8.68
N LEU A 55 -4.69 -9.03 8.32
CA LEU A 55 -3.36 -8.69 7.82
C LEU A 55 -3.45 -7.91 6.49
N GLU A 56 -4.28 -8.35 5.56
CA GLU A 56 -4.49 -7.68 4.28
C GLU A 56 -5.09 -6.28 4.46
N ARG A 57 -6.02 -6.11 5.39
CA ARG A 57 -6.58 -4.79 5.77
C ARG A 57 -5.47 -3.84 6.23
N ARG A 58 -4.62 -4.27 7.17
CA ARG A 58 -3.52 -3.46 7.69
C ARG A 58 -2.52 -3.05 6.61
N PHE A 59 -2.13 -3.98 5.74
CA PHE A 59 -1.23 -3.66 4.63
C PHE A 59 -1.87 -2.70 3.62
N SER A 60 -3.17 -2.80 3.40
CA SER A 60 -3.89 -1.89 2.50
C SER A 60 -3.96 -0.48 3.07
N GLU A 61 -4.24 -0.34 4.37
CA GLU A 61 -4.20 0.95 5.06
C GLU A 61 -2.80 1.57 5.06
N GLN A 62 -1.77 0.77 5.32
CA GLN A 62 -0.39 1.24 5.24
C GLN A 62 -0.04 1.76 3.85
N ARG A 63 -0.35 0.98 2.80
CA ARG A 63 -0.10 1.42 1.41
C ARG A 63 -0.85 2.71 1.09
N GLN A 64 -2.11 2.84 1.50
CA GLN A 64 -2.88 4.07 1.30
C GLN A 64 -2.25 5.27 2.00
N ALA A 65 -1.78 5.10 3.23
CA ALA A 65 -1.08 6.14 3.98
C ALA A 65 0.21 6.57 3.27
N ASP A 66 1.00 5.61 2.77
CA ASP A 66 2.22 5.88 2.02
C ASP A 66 1.93 6.65 0.73
N PHE A 67 0.92 6.23 -0.04
CA PHE A 67 0.49 6.94 -1.24
C PHE A 67 0.02 8.37 -0.94
N ALA A 68 -0.76 8.56 0.12
CA ALA A 68 -1.22 9.88 0.54
C ALA A 68 -0.05 10.78 0.98
N ALA A 69 0.95 10.23 1.68
CA ALA A 69 2.14 10.96 2.07
C ALA A 69 2.96 11.43 0.84
N VAL A 70 3.15 10.54 -0.13
CA VAL A 70 3.82 10.87 -1.41
C VAL A 70 3.05 11.93 -2.18
N GLN A 71 1.72 11.79 -2.27
CA GLN A 71 0.88 12.78 -2.94
C GLN A 71 0.94 14.15 -2.27
N ALA A 72 0.87 14.20 -0.93
CA ALA A 72 0.98 15.44 -0.18
C ALA A 72 2.36 16.10 -0.36
N GLN A 73 3.44 15.31 -0.41
CA GLN A 73 4.77 15.82 -0.71
C GLN A 73 4.85 16.38 -2.14
N ALA A 74 4.33 15.66 -3.13
CA ALA A 74 4.30 16.11 -4.51
C ALA A 74 3.53 17.44 -4.65
N ALA A 75 2.38 17.58 -3.97
CA ALA A 75 1.61 18.81 -3.96
C ALA A 75 2.39 19.98 -3.33
N ARG A 76 3.08 19.75 -2.21
CA ARG A 76 3.94 20.79 -1.59
C ARG A 76 5.05 21.23 -2.53
N SER A 77 5.73 20.29 -3.18
CA SER A 77 6.79 20.59 -4.15
C SER A 77 6.27 21.36 -5.36
N ALA A 78 5.11 20.97 -5.90
CA ALA A 78 4.47 21.67 -7.02
C ALA A 78 4.08 23.10 -6.65
N ASN A 79 3.49 23.31 -5.46
CA ASN A 79 3.13 24.64 -4.98
C ASN A 79 4.36 25.53 -4.75
N ALA A 80 5.45 24.97 -4.23
CA ALA A 80 6.72 25.69 -4.09
C ALA A 80 7.29 26.10 -5.46
N ALA A 81 7.27 25.19 -6.44
CA ALA A 81 7.71 25.49 -7.80
C ALA A 81 6.84 26.57 -8.48
N ALA A 82 5.51 26.49 -8.32
CA ALA A 82 4.59 27.51 -8.82
C ALA A 82 4.84 28.89 -8.20
N THR A 83 5.09 28.92 -6.88
CA THR A 83 5.44 30.16 -6.17
C THR A 83 6.75 30.76 -6.69
N ALA A 84 7.78 29.94 -6.87
CA ALA A 84 9.06 30.39 -7.41
C ALA A 84 8.94 30.90 -8.86
N ALA A 85 8.14 30.23 -9.70
CA ALA A 85 7.86 30.66 -11.06
C ALA A 85 7.13 32.01 -11.10
N GLN A 86 6.13 32.21 -10.23
CA GLN A 86 5.43 33.48 -10.12
C GLN A 86 6.36 34.62 -9.68
N GLN A 87 7.20 34.39 -8.66
CA GLN A 87 8.18 35.38 -8.21
C GLN A 87 9.16 35.76 -9.33
N ALA A 88 9.64 34.78 -10.10
CA ALA A 88 10.51 35.04 -11.24
C ALA A 88 9.81 35.87 -12.33
N ALA A 89 8.54 35.57 -12.61
CA ALA A 89 7.71 36.34 -13.54
C ALA A 89 7.49 37.78 -13.07
N ASP A 90 7.19 37.98 -11.78
CA ASP A 90 6.98 39.31 -11.19
C ASP A 90 8.26 40.15 -11.25
N VAL A 91 9.42 39.56 -10.94
CA VAL A 91 10.72 40.22 -11.06
C VAL A 91 11.02 40.61 -12.51
N ALA A 92 10.73 39.72 -13.48
CA ALA A 92 10.91 40.02 -14.90
C ALA A 92 9.99 41.16 -15.36
N ALA A 93 8.73 41.15 -14.95
CA ALA A 93 7.76 42.20 -15.26
C ALA A 93 8.17 43.55 -14.66
N ALA A 94 8.68 43.57 -13.41
CA ALA A 94 9.19 44.78 -12.78
C ALA A 94 10.39 45.37 -13.54
N LYS A 95 11.35 44.51 -13.95
CA LYS A 95 12.50 44.91 -14.77
C LYS A 95 12.06 45.49 -16.12
N ALA A 96 11.09 44.88 -16.79
CA ALA A 96 10.57 45.35 -18.07
C ALA A 96 9.90 46.73 -17.94
N LYS A 97 9.09 46.96 -16.89
CA LYS A 97 8.47 48.26 -16.63
C LYS A 97 9.52 49.36 -16.39
N ALA A 98 10.55 49.08 -15.59
CA ALA A 98 11.61 50.05 -15.30
C ALA A 98 12.44 50.42 -16.55
N ALA A 99 12.60 49.50 -17.49
CA ALA A 99 13.31 49.75 -18.76
C ALA A 99 12.49 50.61 -19.74
N GLY A 100 11.15 50.52 -19.71
CA GLY A 100 10.26 51.27 -20.62
C GLY A 100 9.92 52.70 -20.18
N THR A 101 10.38 53.13 -19.00
CA THR A 101 10.21 54.49 -18.47
C THR A 101 11.42 55.42 -18.71
N GLN A 102 12.34 55.03 -19.60
CA GLN A 102 13.49 55.82 -20.04
C GLN A 102 13.30 56.36 -21.45
#